data_AF-A0A963LAT9-F1
#
_entry.id   AF-A0A963LAT9-F1
#
_cell.length_a   1.000
_cell.length_b   1.000
_cell.length_c   1.000
_cell.angle_alpha   90.00
_cell.angle_beta   90.00
_cell.angle_gamma   90.00
#
_symmetry.space_group_name_H-M   'P 1'
#
loop_
_entity.id
_entity.type
_entity.pdbx_description
1 polymer ?
#
loop_
_entity_poly.entity_id
_entity_poly.type
_entity_poly.pdbx_seq_one_letter_code
_entity_poly.pdbx_strand_id
1 'polypeptide(L)'
;MNTTAHYFVTVDMRGLKAALVARAQAERVSVSVLVRGAVARDLGLAADGEASRMDEVTERPSSATPVKLSIRMSAEEARQLAAGARAAGLSRGAYLAGLTANVPVLSAGGGRTEHIATLMASCAELSTLSRNVHRLTALLRQANVEPARPYREMLDTLSGDVRRHLEMAARILADLQPQSRSAWPSN
;
A
#
# COMPACT_ATOMS: atom_id res chain seq x y z
N MET A 1 25.00 -14.90 -3.57
CA MET A 1 25.37 -14.29 -4.87
C MET A 1 25.20 -12.79 -4.75
N ASN A 2 26.26 -12.02 -5.02
CA ASN A 2 26.37 -10.59 -4.72
C ASN A 2 25.37 -9.75 -5.52
N THR A 3 24.45 -9.08 -4.85
CA THR A 3 23.58 -8.06 -5.46
C THR A 3 24.38 -6.77 -5.59
N THR A 4 24.84 -6.44 -6.79
CA THR A 4 25.51 -5.15 -7.05
C THR A 4 24.50 -4.03 -6.84
N ALA A 5 24.74 -3.16 -5.84
CA ALA A 5 23.88 -2.01 -5.58
C ALA A 5 23.97 -1.02 -6.75
N HIS A 6 22.85 -0.80 -7.45
CA HIS A 6 22.77 0.20 -8.52
C HIS A 6 22.37 1.55 -7.92
N TYR A 7 23.26 2.54 -8.04
CA TYR A 7 23.01 3.92 -7.62
C TYR A 7 22.49 4.75 -8.80
N PHE A 8 21.48 5.59 -8.57
CA PHE A 8 20.85 6.43 -9.59
C PHE A 8 20.92 7.91 -9.19
N VAL A 9 21.28 8.77 -10.15
CA VAL A 9 21.28 10.23 -10.01
C VAL A 9 20.23 10.82 -10.96
N THR A 10 19.37 11.72 -10.45
CA THR A 10 18.39 12.44 -11.29
C THR A 10 18.93 13.82 -11.59
N VAL A 11 19.11 14.14 -12.87
CA VAL A 11 19.64 15.42 -13.34
C VAL A 11 18.60 16.11 -14.23
N ASP A 12 18.33 17.39 -13.97
CA ASP A 12 17.55 18.23 -14.86
C ASP A 12 18.42 18.64 -16.05
N MET A 13 18.05 18.18 -17.25
CA MET A 13 18.85 18.34 -18.46
C MET A 13 18.68 19.71 -19.14
N ARG A 14 17.76 20.58 -18.67
CA ARG A 14 17.59 22.00 -19.08
C ARG A 14 17.83 22.31 -20.58
N GLY A 15 17.31 21.46 -21.48
CA GLY A 15 17.42 21.63 -22.94
C GLY A 15 18.37 20.65 -23.66
N LEU A 16 19.24 19.94 -22.95
CA LEU A 16 20.20 18.99 -23.53
C LEU A 16 19.58 17.65 -23.97
N LYS A 17 18.32 17.39 -23.59
CA LYS A 17 17.66 16.09 -23.81
C LYS A 17 17.61 15.71 -25.30
N ALA A 18 17.24 16.64 -26.18
CA ALA A 18 17.11 16.36 -27.60
C ALA A 18 18.46 15.98 -28.24
N ALA A 19 19.52 16.72 -27.90
CA ALA A 19 20.86 16.44 -28.38
C ALA A 19 21.39 15.08 -27.87
N LEU A 20 21.13 14.74 -26.60
CA LEU A 20 21.54 13.46 -26.03
C LEU A 20 20.81 12.27 -26.65
N VAL A 21 19.51 12.42 -26.93
CA VAL A 21 18.74 11.37 -27.61
C VAL A 21 19.22 11.18 -29.04
N ALA A 22 19.43 12.26 -29.79
CA ALA A 22 19.94 12.19 -31.16
C ALA A 22 21.32 11.52 -31.22
N ARG A 23 22.20 11.87 -30.27
CA ARG A 23 23.53 11.27 -30.18
C ARG A 23 23.50 9.79 -29.79
N ALA A 24 22.66 9.42 -28.83
CA ALA A 24 22.47 8.02 -28.42
C ALA A 24 21.95 7.15 -29.60
N GLN A 25 21.05 7.70 -30.41
CA GLN A 25 20.55 7.04 -31.63
C GLN A 25 21.64 6.88 -32.69
N ALA A 26 22.44 7.92 -32.95
CA ALA A 26 23.55 7.87 -33.89
C ALA A 26 24.61 6.83 -33.48
N GLU A 27 24.89 6.72 -32.18
CA GLU A 27 25.85 5.76 -31.60
C GLU A 27 25.22 4.38 -31.29
N ARG A 28 23.91 4.19 -31.56
CA ARG A 28 23.13 2.96 -31.27
C ARG A 28 23.27 2.46 -29.82
N VAL A 29 23.38 3.37 -28.86
CA VAL A 29 23.44 3.07 -27.42
C VAL A 29 22.27 3.74 -26.68
N SER A 30 22.03 3.34 -25.43
CA SER A 30 21.03 4.04 -24.61
C SER A 30 21.56 5.38 -24.10
N VAL A 31 20.66 6.34 -23.86
CA VAL A 31 21.01 7.64 -23.28
C VAL A 31 21.73 7.48 -21.94
N SER A 32 21.36 6.49 -21.13
CA SER A 32 22.03 6.21 -19.85
C SER A 32 23.46 5.72 -20.02
N VAL A 33 23.75 4.92 -21.06
CA VAL A 33 25.12 4.48 -21.38
C VAL A 33 25.95 5.68 -21.84
N LEU A 34 25.39 6.52 -22.72
CA LEU A 34 26.03 7.73 -23.20
C LEU A 34 26.39 8.69 -22.05
N VAL A 35 25.42 8.95 -21.15
CA VAL A 35 25.61 9.84 -19.99
C VAL A 35 26.61 9.26 -18.99
N ARG A 36 26.53 7.96 -18.66
CA ARG A 36 27.51 7.33 -17.77
C ARG A 36 28.91 7.37 -18.36
N GLY A 37 29.07 7.11 -19.66
CA GLY A 37 30.36 7.22 -20.34
C GLY A 37 30.92 8.64 -20.34
N ALA A 38 30.07 9.65 -20.52
CA ALA A 38 30.48 11.05 -20.43
C ALA A 38 30.94 11.42 -19.00
N VAL A 39 30.16 11.05 -17.98
CA VAL A 39 30.50 11.29 -16.57
C VAL A 39 31.77 10.55 -16.17
N ALA A 40 31.94 9.29 -16.59
CA ALA A 40 33.15 8.53 -16.31
C ALA A 40 34.40 9.16 -16.94
N ARG A 41 34.30 9.68 -18.17
CA ARG A 41 35.41 10.42 -18.80
C ARG A 41 35.75 11.71 -18.07
N ASP A 42 34.74 12.49 -17.68
CA ASP A 42 34.91 13.75 -16.95
C ASP A 42 35.56 13.54 -15.57
N LEU A 43 35.22 12.43 -14.91
CA LEU A 43 35.79 12.02 -13.64
C LEU A 43 37.14 11.28 -13.77
N GLY A 44 37.65 11.06 -14.99
CA GLY A 44 38.92 10.36 -15.24
C GLY A 44 38.89 8.84 -14.99
N LEU A 45 37.72 8.20 -15.02
CA LEU A 45 37.48 6.80 -14.64
C LEU A 45 37.39 5.81 -15.82
N ALA A 46 37.68 6.22 -17.05
CA ALA A 46 37.46 5.37 -18.23
C ALA A 46 38.64 4.43 -18.53
N ALA A 47 38.48 3.14 -18.25
CA ALA A 47 39.17 2.02 -18.90
C ALA A 47 38.15 0.89 -19.20
N ASP A 48 38.06 0.54 -20.48
CA ASP A 48 37.48 -0.61 -21.19
C ASP A 48 36.29 -1.41 -20.63
N GLY A 49 35.31 -1.65 -21.50
CA GLY A 49 34.76 -2.99 -21.67
C GLY A 49 33.30 -3.26 -21.31
N GLU A 50 32.50 -3.33 -22.38
CA GLU A 50 31.46 -4.34 -22.61
C GLU A 50 30.01 -4.17 -22.13
N ALA A 51 29.16 -4.46 -23.11
CA ALA A 51 27.72 -4.50 -23.10
C ALA A 51 27.16 -5.56 -22.15
N SER A 52 25.96 -5.32 -21.63
CA SER A 52 25.06 -6.44 -21.37
C SER A 52 23.64 -6.12 -21.80
N ARG A 53 23.12 -7.11 -22.50
CA ARG A 53 22.02 -7.10 -23.47
C ARG A 53 20.68 -7.06 -22.75
N MET A 54 19.68 -6.50 -23.43
CA MET A 54 18.28 -6.82 -23.18
C MET A 54 18.11 -8.34 -23.20
N ASP A 55 17.36 -8.86 -22.24
CA ASP A 55 16.55 -10.05 -22.48
C ASP A 55 15.21 -9.90 -21.76
N GLU A 56 14.16 -10.34 -22.44
CA GLU A 56 12.76 -10.03 -22.19
C GLU A 56 12.01 -11.33 -21.83
N VAL A 57 10.92 -11.17 -21.07
CA VAL A 57 9.76 -12.08 -20.88
C VAL A 57 9.94 -13.35 -20.02
N THR A 58 9.21 -13.42 -18.89
CA THR A 58 7.99 -14.28 -18.72
C THR A 58 7.61 -14.55 -17.24
N GLU A 59 6.32 -14.37 -16.95
CA GLU A 59 5.46 -15.08 -15.96
C GLU A 59 5.16 -14.59 -14.52
N ARG A 60 3.82 -14.51 -14.31
CA ARG A 60 2.97 -14.58 -13.10
C ARG A 60 2.94 -13.41 -12.10
N PRO A 61 1.78 -13.16 -11.43
CA PRO A 61 1.55 -11.98 -10.60
C PRO A 61 2.25 -12.17 -9.24
N SER A 62 3.57 -12.10 -9.28
CA SER A 62 4.38 -11.83 -8.09
C SER A 62 3.98 -10.46 -7.57
N SER A 63 3.81 -10.33 -6.26
CA SER A 63 3.58 -9.07 -5.55
C SER A 63 4.41 -7.97 -6.20
N ALA A 64 3.75 -7.12 -6.99
CA ALA A 64 4.41 -6.36 -8.04
C ALA A 64 5.51 -5.49 -7.44
N THR A 65 6.75 -5.73 -7.86
CA THR A 65 7.89 -4.88 -7.53
C THR A 65 7.51 -3.43 -7.84
N PRO A 66 7.62 -2.49 -6.89
CA PRO A 66 7.13 -1.13 -7.10
C PRO A 66 7.87 -0.49 -8.28
N VAL A 67 7.13 -0.07 -9.30
CA VAL A 67 7.66 0.66 -10.46
C VAL A 67 7.72 2.15 -10.13
N LYS A 68 8.87 2.78 -10.34
CA LYS A 68 9.02 4.23 -10.18
C LYS A 68 8.30 4.95 -11.32
N LEU A 69 7.22 5.65 -10.99
CA LEU A 69 6.45 6.46 -11.93
C LEU A 69 6.85 7.95 -11.82
N SER A 70 7.00 8.64 -12.96
CA SER A 70 7.26 10.08 -13.02
C SER A 70 6.04 10.80 -13.62
N ILE A 71 5.30 11.53 -12.79
CA ILE A 71 4.08 12.26 -13.19
C ILE A 71 4.35 13.77 -13.11
N ARG A 72 3.86 14.54 -14.07
CA ARG A 72 3.82 16.01 -13.97
C ARG A 72 2.50 16.43 -13.33
N MET A 73 2.59 17.25 -12.30
CA MET A 73 1.45 17.80 -11.56
C MET A 73 1.71 19.28 -11.33
N SER A 74 0.65 20.08 -11.22
CA SER A 74 0.74 21.42 -10.67
C SER A 74 1.20 21.37 -9.20
N ALA A 75 1.69 22.50 -8.70
CA ALA A 75 2.09 22.60 -7.29
C ALA A 75 0.91 22.36 -6.33
N GLU A 76 -0.30 22.73 -6.74
CA GLU A 76 -1.52 22.53 -5.94
C GLU A 76 -1.91 21.06 -5.86
N GLU A 77 -1.96 20.36 -6.99
CA GLU A 77 -2.26 18.92 -7.02
C GLU A 77 -1.22 18.11 -6.21
N ALA A 78 0.06 18.48 -6.29
CA ALA A 78 1.12 17.83 -5.50
C ALA A 78 0.95 18.06 -3.99
N ARG A 79 0.50 19.25 -3.58
CA ARG A 79 0.16 19.56 -2.17
C ARG A 79 -1.04 18.76 -1.70
N GLN A 80 -2.11 18.71 -2.49
CA GLN A 80 -3.32 17.94 -2.19
C GLN A 80 -3.00 16.45 -2.04
N LEU A 81 -2.20 15.90 -2.96
CA LEU A 81 -1.74 14.52 -2.86
C LEU A 81 -0.95 14.25 -1.58
N ALA A 82 -0.02 15.15 -1.22
CA ALA A 82 0.76 15.01 0.00
C ALA A 82 -0.07 15.19 1.28
N ALA A 83 -1.11 16.02 1.25
CA ALA A 83 -2.05 16.20 2.36
C ALA A 83 -2.93 14.95 2.53
N GLY A 84 -3.54 14.44 1.44
CA GLY A 84 -4.36 13.23 1.46
C GLY A 84 -3.59 11.99 1.92
N ALA A 85 -2.36 11.80 1.41
CA ALA A 85 -1.51 10.68 1.83
C ALA A 85 -1.17 10.75 3.33
N ARG A 86 -0.86 11.95 3.86
CA ARG A 86 -0.60 12.15 5.29
C ARG A 86 -1.84 11.88 6.14
N ALA A 87 -2.99 12.40 5.74
CA ALA A 87 -4.25 12.17 6.44
C ALA A 87 -4.63 10.67 6.49
N ALA A 88 -4.33 9.92 5.42
CA ALA A 88 -4.55 8.48 5.36
C ALA A 88 -3.45 7.64 6.07
N GLY A 89 -2.37 8.26 6.54
CA GLY A 89 -1.21 7.57 7.13
C GLY A 89 -0.47 6.68 6.12
N LEU A 90 -0.43 7.08 4.84
CA LEU A 90 0.14 6.31 3.73
C LEU A 90 1.31 7.06 3.07
N SER A 91 2.17 6.32 2.38
CA SER A 91 3.11 6.93 1.44
C SER A 91 2.34 7.53 0.25
N ARG A 92 2.91 8.54 -0.43
CA ARG A 92 2.29 9.13 -1.62
C ARG A 92 1.99 8.09 -2.71
N GLY A 93 2.89 7.13 -2.91
CA GLY A 93 2.73 6.05 -3.88
C GLY A 93 1.63 5.07 -3.47
N ALA A 94 1.55 4.69 -2.19
CA ALA A 94 0.48 3.83 -1.69
C ALA A 94 -0.89 4.52 -1.74
N TYR A 95 -0.93 5.82 -1.45
CA TYR A 95 -2.14 6.63 -1.57
C TYR A 95 -2.61 6.73 -3.03
N LEU A 96 -1.72 7.02 -3.98
CA LEU A 96 -2.04 6.99 -5.42
C LEU A 96 -2.51 5.59 -5.90
N ALA A 97 -1.82 4.53 -5.47
CA ALA A 97 -2.21 3.16 -5.80
C ALA A 97 -3.61 2.82 -5.26
N GLY A 98 -3.92 3.25 -4.04
CA GLY A 98 -5.25 3.07 -3.46
C GLY A 98 -6.34 3.89 -4.15
N LEU A 99 -6.06 5.13 -4.56
CA LEU A 99 -6.98 5.95 -5.36
C LEU A 99 -7.26 5.31 -6.72
N THR A 100 -6.22 4.83 -7.42
CA THR A 100 -6.38 4.13 -8.71
C THR A 100 -7.10 2.79 -8.60
N ALA A 101 -7.10 2.19 -7.41
CA ALA A 101 -7.86 0.98 -7.11
C ALA A 101 -9.27 1.27 -6.55
N ASN A 102 -9.72 2.53 -6.62
CA ASN A 102 -11.03 2.99 -6.10
C ASN A 102 -11.31 2.53 -4.67
N VAL A 103 -10.32 2.58 -3.78
CA VAL A 103 -10.55 2.28 -2.37
C VAL A 103 -11.45 3.38 -1.77
N PRO A 104 -12.67 3.06 -1.31
CA PRO A 104 -13.66 4.05 -0.84
C PRO A 104 -13.11 5.01 0.20
N VAL A 105 -12.40 4.46 1.19
CA VAL A 105 -11.92 5.21 2.35
C VAL A 105 -10.92 6.33 1.99
N LEU A 106 -10.26 6.23 0.83
CA LEU A 106 -9.24 7.18 0.39
C LEU A 106 -9.82 8.36 -0.41
N SER A 107 -11.00 8.17 -1.00
CA SER A 107 -11.69 9.17 -1.82
C SER A 107 -12.61 10.07 -0.99
N ALA A 108 -13.13 9.56 0.13
CA ALA A 108 -14.05 10.29 1.01
C ALA A 108 -13.35 11.20 2.04
N GLY A 109 -12.01 11.31 2.01
CA GLY A 109 -11.26 12.28 2.82
C GLY A 109 -11.48 12.15 4.32
N GLY A 110 -11.00 11.08 4.96
CA GLY A 110 -10.85 11.06 6.43
C GLY A 110 -11.09 9.74 7.16
N GLY A 111 -11.50 8.66 6.51
CA GLY A 111 -12.05 7.51 7.25
C GLY A 111 -11.06 6.44 7.73
N ARG A 112 -9.81 6.36 7.24
CA ARG A 112 -9.02 5.13 7.46
C ARG A 112 -8.61 4.92 8.92
N THR A 113 -8.12 5.96 9.57
CA THR A 113 -7.74 5.94 10.99
C THR A 113 -8.96 5.75 11.88
N GLU A 114 -10.08 6.40 11.55
CA GLU A 114 -11.35 6.24 12.26
C GLU A 114 -11.86 4.79 12.18
N HIS A 115 -11.91 4.21 10.98
CA HIS A 115 -12.27 2.80 10.78
C HIS A 115 -11.38 1.82 11.55
N ILE A 116 -10.06 2.07 11.60
CA ILE A 116 -9.12 1.26 12.40
C ILE A 116 -9.44 1.42 13.89
N ALA A 117 -9.69 2.64 14.37
CA ALA A 117 -10.04 2.88 15.77
C ALA A 117 -11.36 2.20 16.15
N THR A 118 -12.38 2.26 15.29
CA THR A 118 -13.66 1.55 15.47
C THR A 118 -13.45 0.04 15.53
N LEU A 119 -12.62 -0.52 14.64
CA LEU A 119 -12.32 -1.95 14.67
C LEU A 119 -11.56 -2.36 15.94
N MET A 120 -10.61 -1.54 16.39
CA MET A 120 -9.89 -1.78 17.66
C MET A 120 -10.84 -1.77 18.86
N ALA A 121 -11.77 -0.81 18.93
CA ALA A 121 -12.78 -0.75 19.98
C ALA A 121 -13.67 -2.00 19.96
N SER A 122 -14.13 -2.42 18.78
CA SER A 122 -14.90 -3.65 18.59
C SER A 122 -14.14 -4.91 19.06
N CYS A 123 -12.84 -5.01 18.76
CA CYS A 123 -11.99 -6.11 19.25
C CYS A 123 -11.83 -6.10 20.78
N ALA A 124 -11.74 -4.92 21.39
CA ALA A 124 -11.67 -4.79 22.84
C ALA A 124 -12.98 -5.23 23.54
N GLU A 125 -14.14 -4.88 22.96
CA GLU A 125 -15.46 -5.36 23.40
C GLU A 125 -15.56 -6.89 23.30
N LEU A 126 -15.22 -7.47 22.14
CA LEU A 126 -15.22 -8.92 21.94
C LEU A 126 -14.24 -9.67 22.87
N SER A 127 -13.07 -9.09 23.15
CA SER A 127 -12.10 -9.65 24.11
C SER A 127 -12.66 -9.67 25.53
N THR A 128 -13.40 -8.63 25.92
CA THR A 128 -14.12 -8.58 27.20
C THR A 128 -15.24 -9.62 27.26
N LEU A 129 -16.02 -9.74 26.20
CA LEU A 129 -17.08 -10.75 26.07
C LEU A 129 -16.52 -12.17 26.18
N SER A 130 -15.42 -12.46 25.49
CA SER A 130 -14.73 -13.74 25.57
C SER A 130 -14.27 -14.05 27.01
N ARG A 131 -13.65 -13.10 27.70
CA ARG A 131 -13.24 -13.27 29.11
C ARG A 131 -14.42 -13.54 30.03
N ASN A 132 -15.55 -12.86 29.83
CA ASN A 132 -16.76 -13.08 30.60
C ASN A 132 -17.34 -14.48 30.37
N VAL A 133 -17.38 -14.96 29.13
CA VAL A 133 -17.81 -16.33 28.79
C VAL A 133 -16.88 -17.38 29.41
N HIS A 134 -15.57 -17.17 29.39
CA HIS A 134 -14.61 -18.08 30.03
C HIS A 134 -14.80 -18.11 31.56
N ARG A 135 -15.00 -16.94 32.17
CA ARG A 135 -15.25 -16.84 33.62
C ARG A 135 -16.56 -17.51 34.00
N LEU A 136 -17.62 -17.32 33.22
CA LEU A 136 -18.90 -18.01 33.42
C LEU A 136 -18.72 -19.53 33.31
N THR A 137 -18.03 -20.01 32.28
CA THR A 137 -17.74 -21.44 32.07
C THR A 137 -17.02 -22.03 33.29
N ALA A 138 -16.06 -21.30 33.87
CA ALA A 138 -15.35 -21.73 35.06
C ALA A 138 -16.26 -21.80 36.31
N LEU A 139 -17.16 -20.82 36.49
CA LEU A 139 -18.14 -20.81 37.58
C LEU A 139 -19.14 -21.97 37.47
N LEU A 140 -19.67 -22.20 36.27
CA LEU A 140 -20.59 -23.32 36.01
C LEU A 140 -19.92 -24.67 36.25
N ARG A 141 -18.65 -24.84 35.86
CA ARG A 141 -17.87 -26.05 36.13
C ARG A 141 -17.69 -26.32 37.63
N GLN A 142 -17.69 -25.28 38.46
CA GLN A 142 -17.58 -25.38 39.92
C GLN A 142 -18.96 -25.50 40.60
N ALA A 143 -20.06 -25.61 39.83
CA ALA A 143 -21.43 -25.55 40.32
C ALA A 143 -21.75 -24.26 41.13
N ASN A 144 -20.99 -23.19 40.88
CA ASN A 144 -21.15 -21.90 41.55
C ASN A 144 -22.21 -21.06 40.83
N VAL A 145 -23.48 -21.31 41.15
CA VAL A 145 -24.63 -20.69 40.48
C VAL A 145 -24.84 -19.23 40.89
N GLU A 146 -24.68 -18.89 42.18
CA GLU A 146 -24.88 -17.52 42.67
C GLU A 146 -23.95 -16.50 41.98
N PRO A 147 -22.62 -16.73 41.87
CA PRO A 147 -21.73 -15.82 41.14
C PRO A 147 -21.94 -15.83 39.62
N ALA A 148 -22.64 -16.84 39.08
CA ALA A 148 -22.93 -16.96 37.65
C ALA A 148 -24.20 -16.18 37.23
N ARG A 149 -25.13 -15.91 38.17
CA ARG A 149 -26.39 -15.19 37.91
C ARG A 149 -26.22 -13.89 37.11
N PRO A 150 -25.23 -13.02 37.38
CA PRO A 150 -25.08 -11.75 36.66
C PRO A 150 -24.74 -11.90 35.17
N TYR A 151 -24.22 -13.05 34.72
CA TYR A 151 -23.89 -13.26 33.30
C TYR A 151 -25.11 -13.66 32.45
N ARG A 152 -26.28 -13.86 33.06
CA ARG A 152 -27.49 -14.29 32.35
C ARG A 152 -27.94 -13.26 31.33
N GLU A 153 -28.02 -11.99 31.73
CA GLU A 153 -28.41 -10.89 30.82
C GLU A 153 -27.43 -10.76 29.64
N MET A 154 -26.12 -10.96 29.90
CA MET A 154 -25.11 -10.98 28.84
C MET A 154 -25.31 -12.15 27.86
N LEU A 155 -25.71 -13.33 28.35
CA LEU A 155 -25.99 -14.48 27.47
C LEU A 155 -27.22 -14.23 26.58
N ASP A 156 -28.23 -13.54 27.09
CA ASP A 156 -29.45 -13.23 26.35
C ASP A 156 -29.15 -12.30 25.14
N THR A 157 -28.12 -11.45 25.22
CA THR A 157 -27.72 -10.55 24.12
C THR A 157 -26.52 -11.04 23.30
N LEU A 158 -25.76 -12.02 23.80
CA LEU A 158 -24.47 -12.47 23.26
C LEU A 158 -24.45 -12.68 21.73
N SER A 159 -25.43 -13.41 21.20
CA SER A 159 -25.49 -13.70 19.76
C SER A 159 -25.75 -12.44 18.93
N GLY A 160 -26.57 -11.52 19.45
CA GLY A 160 -26.84 -10.23 18.81
C GLY A 160 -25.61 -9.33 18.82
N ASP A 161 -24.90 -9.29 19.94
CA ASP A 161 -23.68 -8.50 20.10
C ASP A 161 -22.57 -8.97 19.16
N VAL A 162 -22.31 -10.29 19.11
CA VAL A 162 -21.32 -10.87 18.18
C VAL A 162 -21.70 -10.57 16.74
N ARG A 163 -22.97 -10.76 16.35
CA ARG A 163 -23.43 -10.46 14.99
C ARG A 163 -23.24 -8.99 14.64
N ARG A 164 -23.58 -8.06 15.54
CA ARG A 164 -23.36 -6.61 15.36
C ARG A 164 -21.89 -6.30 15.09
N HIS A 165 -20.97 -6.89 15.87
CA HIS A 165 -19.53 -6.72 15.66
C HIS A 165 -19.05 -7.26 14.31
N LEU A 166 -19.56 -8.42 13.89
CA LEU A 166 -19.22 -9.02 12.59
C LEU A 166 -19.76 -8.18 11.42
N GLU A 167 -21.01 -7.71 11.51
CA GLU A 167 -21.61 -6.83 10.50
C GLU A 167 -20.83 -5.50 10.38
N MET A 168 -20.44 -4.91 11.51
CA MET A 168 -19.60 -3.72 11.53
C MET A 168 -18.23 -3.98 10.89
N ALA A 169 -17.54 -5.04 11.29
CA ALA A 169 -16.24 -5.39 10.72
C ALA A 169 -16.33 -5.66 9.21
N ALA A 170 -17.38 -6.33 8.74
CA ALA A 170 -17.59 -6.60 7.33
C ALA A 170 -17.73 -5.30 6.51
N ARG A 171 -18.50 -4.32 7.00
CA ARG A 171 -18.64 -3.00 6.34
C ARG A 171 -17.30 -2.28 6.28
N ILE A 172 -16.61 -2.20 7.41
CA ILE A 172 -15.30 -1.54 7.50
C ILE A 172 -14.29 -2.20 6.55
N LEU A 173 -14.24 -3.53 6.50
CA LEU A 173 -13.34 -4.24 5.61
C LEU A 173 -13.69 -4.00 4.13
N ALA A 174 -14.97 -3.91 3.78
CA ALA A 174 -15.39 -3.56 2.43
C ALA A 174 -14.94 -2.15 2.04
N ASP A 175 -14.97 -1.19 2.96
CA ASP A 175 -14.52 0.19 2.73
C ASP A 175 -12.99 0.31 2.61
N LEU A 176 -12.26 -0.62 3.20
CA LEU A 176 -10.80 -0.71 3.14
C LEU A 176 -10.29 -1.52 1.94
N GLN A 177 -11.14 -2.36 1.33
CA GLN A 177 -10.75 -3.21 0.21
C GLN A 177 -10.70 -2.42 -1.11
N PRO A 178 -9.74 -2.75 -2.00
CA PRO A 178 -9.80 -2.32 -3.39
C PRO A 178 -11.10 -2.79 -4.02
N GLN A 179 -11.82 -1.89 -4.69
CA GLN A 179 -12.89 -2.31 -5.58
C GLN A 179 -12.22 -2.97 -6.77
N SER A 180 -12.10 -4.31 -6.72
CA SER A 180 -11.49 -5.08 -7.80
C SER A 180 -12.10 -4.63 -9.11
N ARG A 181 -11.22 -4.32 -10.07
CA ARG A 181 -11.50 -3.88 -11.44
C ARG A 181 -12.41 -4.88 -12.17
N SER A 182 -13.70 -4.94 -11.83
CA SER A 182 -14.70 -5.85 -12.39
C SER A 182 -15.45 -5.26 -13.59
N ALA A 183 -15.09 -4.04 -14.01
CA ALA A 183 -15.55 -3.48 -15.27
C ALA A 183 -14.34 -3.34 -16.22
N TRP A 184 -13.94 -4.45 -16.83
CA TRP A 184 -13.31 -4.37 -18.15
C TRP A 184 -14.46 -4.40 -19.16
N PRO A 185 -14.79 -3.29 -19.84
CA PRO A 185 -15.61 -3.38 -21.04
C PRO A 185 -14.75 -4.05 -22.11
N SER A 186 -15.18 -5.23 -22.54
CA SER A 186 -14.70 -5.84 -23.79
C SER A 186 -15.13 -4.92 -24.93
N ASN A 187 -14.17 -4.38 -25.67
CA ASN A 187 -14.39 -3.77 -26.98
C ASN A 187 -13.29 -4.24 -27.93
#